data_AF-A0A2G9XY38-F1
#
_entry.id   AF-A0A2G9XY38-F1
#
_cell.length_a   1.000
_cell.length_b   1.000
_cell.length_c   1.000
_cell.angle_alpha   90.00
_cell.angle_beta   90.00
_cell.angle_gamma   90.00
#
_symmetry.space_group_name_H-M   'P 1'
#
loop_
_entity.id
_entity.type
_entity.pdbx_description
1 polymer ?
#
loop_
_entity_poly.entity_id
_entity_poly.type
_entity_poly.pdbx_seq_one_letter_code
_entity_poly.pdbx_strand_id
1 'polypeptide(L)'
;MYKILNFSLVLLLCIGLTQCTENPVSPISRELTLAEKQLVKSDNKFGFKLFKEIIKEEKDKNVFISPLSVSMALGMTYNGANGSTQEAMQATLELS
;
A
#
# COMPACT_ATOMS: atom_id res chain seq x y z
N MET A 1 -28.41 38.68 26.89
CA MET A 1 -27.64 37.50 27.35
C MET A 1 -27.47 36.44 26.25
N TYR A 2 -28.53 35.89 25.64
CA TYR A 2 -28.40 34.83 24.62
C TYR A 2 -27.59 35.24 23.37
N LYS A 3 -27.64 36.51 22.93
CA LYS A 3 -26.83 37.02 21.81
C LYS A 3 -25.32 36.99 22.09
N ILE A 4 -24.90 37.28 23.32
CA ILE A 4 -23.48 37.28 23.74
C ILE A 4 -22.97 35.84 23.84
N LEU A 5 -23.82 34.93 24.37
CA LEU A 5 -23.51 33.50 24.45
C LEU A 5 -23.36 32.86 23.06
N ASN A 6 -24.21 33.25 22.09
CA ASN A 6 -24.13 32.76 20.72
C ASN A 6 -22.87 33.28 19.99
N PHE A 7 -22.44 34.50 20.29
CA PHE A 7 -21.23 35.06 19.70
C PHE A 7 -19.96 34.35 20.22
N SER A 8 -19.90 34.05 21.53
CA SER A 8 -18.82 33.23 22.09
C SER A 8 -18.81 31.80 21.56
N LEU A 9 -19.97 31.20 21.29
CA LEU A 9 -20.08 29.85 20.73
C LEU A 9 -19.57 29.77 19.27
N VAL A 10 -19.88 30.78 18.46
CA VAL A 10 -19.39 30.90 17.08
C VAL A 10 -17.87 31.11 17.04
N LEU A 11 -17.34 31.92 17.94
CA LEU A 11 -15.89 32.17 18.03
C LEU A 11 -15.11 30.89 18.41
N LEU A 12 -15.64 30.08 19.33
CA LEU A 12 -15.03 28.80 19.72
C LEU A 12 -15.05 27.78 18.56
N LEU A 13 -16.13 27.78 17.76
CA LEU A 13 -16.27 26.90 16.59
C LEU A 13 -15.28 27.26 15.48
N CYS A 14 -15.01 28.55 15.26
CA CYS A 14 -14.03 28.99 14.24
C CYS A 14 -12.59 28.62 14.60
N ILE A 15 -12.22 28.61 15.88
CA ILE A 15 -10.86 28.22 16.33
C ILE A 15 -10.63 26.70 16.18
N GLY A 16 -11.69 25.89 16.29
CA GLY A 16 -11.61 24.44 16.10
C GLY A 16 -11.40 23.99 14.65
N LEU A 17 -11.69 24.85 13.66
CA LEU A 17 -11.60 24.51 12.24
C LEU A 17 -10.25 24.85 11.59
N THR A 18 -9.31 25.47 12.31
CA THR A 18 -8.02 25.91 11.75
C THR A 18 -6.83 24.97 12.00
N GLN A 19 -7.05 23.76 12.52
CA GLN A 19 -5.96 22.81 12.83
C GLN A 19 -5.61 21.82 11.71
N CYS A 20 -5.59 22.26 10.46
CA CYS A 20 -4.90 21.51 9.40
C CYS A 20 -3.85 22.41 8.74
N THR A 21 -2.64 22.41 9.30
CA THR A 21 -1.45 22.83 8.58
C THR A 21 -0.84 21.59 7.94
N GLU A 22 -0.98 21.45 6.62
CA GLU A 22 -0.19 20.48 5.85
C GLU A 22 1.27 20.93 5.92
N ASN A 23 2.06 20.35 6.82
CA ASN A 23 3.51 20.51 6.76
C ASN A 23 3.98 19.73 5.53
N PRO A 24 4.63 20.36 4.55
CA PRO A 24 5.15 19.65 3.39
C PRO A 24 6.20 18.65 3.87
N VAL A 25 5.86 17.36 3.80
CA VAL A 25 6.79 16.26 4.07
C VAL A 25 7.87 16.34 3.01
N SER A 26 9.10 16.68 3.42
CA SER A 26 10.23 16.62 2.51
C SER A 26 10.38 15.18 2.00
N PRO A 27 10.64 14.97 0.69
CA PRO A 27 10.85 13.63 0.17
C PRO A 27 12.01 12.99 0.93
N ILE A 28 11.75 11.87 1.60
CA ILE A 28 12.78 11.08 2.28
C ILE A 28 13.63 10.43 1.19
N SER A 29 14.66 11.14 0.73
CA SER A 29 15.64 10.63 -0.22
C SER A 29 16.71 9.86 0.54
N ARG A 30 16.39 8.63 0.93
CA ARG A 30 17.38 7.66 1.44
C ARG A 30 17.70 6.63 0.36
N GLU A 31 18.94 6.18 0.33
CA GLU A 31 19.31 5.04 -0.48
C GLU A 31 18.57 3.77 -0.02
N LEU A 32 18.15 2.96 -0.99
CA LEU A 32 17.59 1.64 -0.69
C LEU A 32 18.72 0.67 -0.30
N THR A 33 18.46 -0.10 0.74
CA THR A 33 19.28 -1.25 1.13
C THR A 33 19.28 -2.30 0.03
N LEU A 34 20.24 -3.22 0.07
CA LEU A 34 20.30 -4.35 -0.87
C LEU A 34 19.04 -5.22 -0.77
N ALA A 35 18.52 -5.43 0.44
CA ALA A 35 17.29 -6.20 0.67
C ALA A 35 16.07 -5.54 0.01
N GLU A 36 15.93 -4.21 0.14
CA GLU A 36 14.85 -3.47 -0.53
C GLU A 36 14.98 -3.51 -2.05
N LYS A 37 16.19 -3.37 -2.59
CA LYS A 37 16.43 -3.50 -4.04
C LYS A 37 16.07 -4.89 -4.56
N GLN A 38 16.39 -5.94 -3.80
CA GLN A 38 16.02 -7.30 -4.15
C GLN A 38 14.50 -7.51 -4.07
N LEU A 39 13.84 -6.98 -3.04
CA LEU A 39 12.38 -7.05 -2.90
C LEU A 39 11.68 -6.38 -4.09
N VAL A 40 12.11 -5.19 -4.50
CA VAL A 40 11.57 -4.51 -5.69
C VAL A 40 11.71 -5.38 -6.95
N LYS A 41 12.85 -6.07 -7.11
CA LYS A 41 13.07 -6.99 -8.24
C LYS A 41 12.10 -8.18 -8.20
N SER A 42 11.91 -8.78 -7.02
CA SER A 42 10.98 -9.89 -6.80
C SER A 42 9.52 -9.48 -7.03
N ASP A 43 9.07 -8.37 -6.43
CA ASP A 43 7.71 -7.83 -6.60
C ASP A 43 7.39 -7.53 -8.07
N ASN A 44 8.33 -6.93 -8.80
CA ASN A 44 8.15 -6.66 -10.23
C ASN A 44 8.00 -7.96 -11.03
N LYS A 45 8.85 -8.97 -10.75
CA LYS A 45 8.81 -10.26 -11.44
C LYS A 45 7.51 -11.02 -11.15
N PHE A 46 7.11 -11.08 -9.89
CA PHE A 46 5.83 -11.63 -9.47
C PHE A 46 4.67 -10.90 -10.15
N GLY A 47 4.68 -9.56 -10.14
CA GLY A 47 3.59 -8.77 -10.70
C GLY A 47 3.40 -8.96 -12.21
N PHE A 48 4.49 -9.04 -12.98
CA PHE A 48 4.40 -9.36 -14.41
C PHE A 48 3.91 -10.79 -14.65
N LYS A 49 4.35 -11.77 -13.85
CA LYS A 49 3.84 -13.15 -13.95
C LYS A 49 2.34 -13.22 -13.65
N LEU A 50 1.90 -12.60 -12.55
CA LEU A 50 0.50 -12.56 -12.16
C LEU A 50 -0.36 -11.90 -13.24
N PHE A 51 0.06 -10.73 -13.74
CA PHE A 51 -0.66 -10.04 -14.81
C PHE A 51 -0.75 -10.90 -16.07
N LYS A 52 0.34 -11.58 -16.45
CA LYS A 52 0.37 -12.49 -17.60
C LYS A 52 -0.62 -13.64 -17.47
N GLU A 53 -0.82 -14.20 -16.28
CA GLU A 53 -1.82 -15.24 -16.07
C GLU A 53 -3.25 -14.69 -16.17
N ILE A 54 -3.51 -13.51 -15.60
CA ILE A 54 -4.85 -12.89 -15.63
C ILE A 54 -5.29 -12.54 -17.05
N ILE A 55 -4.41 -11.94 -17.87
CA ILE A 55 -4.77 -11.56 -19.24
C ILE A 55 -4.99 -12.76 -20.19
N LYS A 56 -4.56 -13.98 -19.82
CA LYS A 56 -4.89 -15.19 -20.60
C LYS A 56 -6.37 -15.52 -20.49
N GLU A 57 -6.95 -15.30 -19.32
CA GLU A 57 -8.36 -15.54 -19.02
C GLU A 57 -9.25 -14.38 -19.48
N GLU A 58 -8.78 -13.13 -19.29
CA GLU A 58 -9.55 -11.92 -19.58
C GLU A 58 -9.21 -11.31 -20.96
N LYS A 59 -9.46 -12.06 -22.04
CA LYS A 59 -9.23 -11.60 -23.42
C LYS A 59 -10.13 -10.41 -23.78
N ASP A 60 -9.57 -9.45 -24.51
CA ASP A 60 -10.25 -8.27 -25.06
C ASP A 60 -10.97 -7.37 -24.03
N LYS A 61 -10.53 -7.42 -22.76
CA LYS A 61 -11.04 -6.59 -21.67
C LYS A 61 -9.96 -5.67 -21.12
N ASN A 62 -10.40 -4.55 -20.56
CA ASN A 62 -9.52 -3.71 -19.75
C ASN A 62 -9.23 -4.41 -18.42
N VAL A 63 -7.96 -4.67 -18.14
CA VAL A 63 -7.52 -5.30 -16.89
C VAL A 63 -6.68 -4.29 -16.10
N PHE A 64 -7.09 -4.05 -14.85
CA PHE A 64 -6.34 -3.24 -13.89
C PHE A 64 -6.26 -3.97 -12.57
N ILE A 65 -5.04 -4.16 -12.06
CA ILE A 65 -4.76 -4.84 -10.79
C ILE A 65 -3.66 -4.09 -10.02
N SER A 66 -3.58 -4.34 -8.72
CA SER A 66 -2.44 -3.93 -7.89
C SER A 66 -1.63 -5.17 -7.48
N PRO A 67 -0.56 -5.53 -8.23
CA PRO A 67 0.26 -6.67 -7.86
C PRO A 67 0.94 -6.51 -6.49
N LEU A 68 1.31 -5.28 -6.13
CA LEU A 68 1.89 -4.96 -4.82
C LEU A 68 0.93 -5.29 -3.67
N SER A 69 -0.36 -4.98 -3.82
CA SER A 69 -1.36 -5.34 -2.79
C SER A 69 -1.50 -6.85 -2.64
N VAL A 70 -1.46 -7.59 -3.74
CA VAL A 70 -1.49 -9.06 -3.72
C VAL A 70 -0.23 -9.63 -3.07
N SER A 71 0.97 -9.11 -3.41
CA SER A 71 2.22 -9.58 -2.80
C SER A 71 2.26 -9.31 -1.31
N MET A 72 1.76 -8.17 -0.83
CA MET A 72 1.63 -7.89 0.60
C MET A 72 0.68 -8.86 1.32
N ALA A 73 -0.51 -9.11 0.77
CA ALA A 73 -1.47 -10.04 1.36
C ALA A 73 -0.93 -11.48 1.43
N LEU A 74 -0.32 -11.94 0.34
CA LEU A 74 0.34 -13.24 0.29
C LEU A 74 1.59 -13.30 1.16
N GLY A 75 2.32 -12.20 1.33
CA GLY A 75 3.48 -12.11 2.23
C GLY A 75 3.10 -12.32 3.69
N MET A 76 1.97 -11.74 4.14
CA MET A 76 1.43 -12.03 5.47
C MET A 76 1.03 -13.50 5.63
N THR A 77 0.45 -14.09 4.58
CA THR A 77 0.06 -15.51 4.58
C THR A 77 1.29 -16.43 4.55
N TYR A 78 2.32 -16.06 3.77
CA TYR A 78 3.60 -16.75 3.70
C TYR A 78 4.28 -16.81 5.07
N ASN A 79 4.25 -15.71 5.83
CA ASN A 79 4.79 -15.68 7.20
C ASN A 79 4.11 -16.68 8.16
N GLY A 80 2.87 -17.10 7.87
CA GLY A 80 2.16 -18.13 8.64
C GLY A 80 2.20 -19.53 8.03
N ALA A 81 2.76 -19.69 6.83
CA ALA A 81 2.85 -20.98 6.15
C ALA A 81 4.05 -21.80 6.66
N ASN A 82 4.05 -23.11 6.42
CA ASN A 82 5.17 -24.00 6.74
C ASN A 82 5.32 -25.11 5.69
N GLY A 83 6.49 -25.75 5.64
CA GLY A 83 6.81 -26.88 4.76
C GLY A 83 6.60 -26.55 3.29
N SER A 84 6.02 -27.51 2.55
CA SER A 84 5.79 -27.39 1.11
C SER A 84 4.92 -26.18 0.72
N THR A 85 4.00 -25.76 1.58
CA THR A 85 3.17 -24.56 1.34
C THR A 85 4.03 -23.30 1.38
N GLN A 86 4.90 -23.18 2.38
CA GLN A 86 5.82 -22.05 2.50
C GLN A 86 6.77 -21.98 1.30
N GLU A 87 7.34 -23.12 0.90
CA GLU A 87 8.25 -23.24 -0.25
C GLU A 87 7.57 -22.81 -1.56
N ALA A 88 6.35 -23.30 -1.81
CA ALA A 88 5.58 -22.93 -3.00
C ALA A 88 5.26 -21.43 -3.03
N MET A 89 4.90 -20.85 -1.88
CA MET A 89 4.65 -19.41 -1.76
C MET A 89 5.92 -18.58 -1.98
N GLN A 90 7.06 -18.99 -1.40
CA GLN A 90 8.34 -18.33 -1.59
C GLN A 90 8.74 -18.28 -3.08
N ALA A 91 8.61 -19.41 -3.78
CA ALA A 91 8.89 -19.50 -5.20
C ALA A 91 7.93 -18.66 -6.05
N THR A 92 6.64 -18.65 -5.69
CA THR A 92 5.61 -17.86 -6.39
C THR A 92 5.85 -16.36 -6.24
N LEU A 93 6.19 -15.91 -5.02
CA LEU A 93 6.49 -14.52 -4.69
C LEU A 93 7.90 -14.08 -5.15
N GLU A 94 8.66 -14.96 -5.81
CA GLU A 94 10.02 -14.68 -6.31
C GLU A 94 11.01 -14.28 -5.20
N LEU A 95 10.82 -14.80 -3.98
CA LEU A 95 11.63 -14.50 -2.80
C LEU A 95 12.81 -15.47 -2.60
N SER A 96 13.00 -16.43 -3.51
CA SER A 96 14.10 -17.39 -3.54
C SER A 96 15.25 -16.94 -4.43
#